data_AF-A0A6P1F4B7-F1
#
_entry.id   AF-A0A6P1F4B7-F1
#
_cell.length_a   1.000
_cell.length_b   1.000
_cell.length_c   1.000
_cell.angle_alpha   90.00
_cell.angle_beta   90.00
_cell.angle_gamma   90.00
#
_symmetry.space_group_name_H-M   'P 1'
#
loop_
_entity.id
_entity.type
_entity.pdbx_description
1 polymer ?
#
loop_
_entity_poly.entity_id
_entity_poly.type
_entity_poly.pdbx_seq_one_letter_code
_entity_poly.pdbx_strand_id
1 'polypeptide(L)'
;MFVGIVASIIASMFSGLGPALLVAGIFGGILLTVSVKDKHGQSALGRTVVRVNWWHTKSKGANIYRSGPTGRAKWGTFQLPGLAAASQLTEHEDSHGRRFALISTPTTRHFTVVLATEPDGAALVDQEQINNQVAEYGIWLANLGDEPGIEAASVTVETAPDTGTRLRGEVEGSMDPDAPLFARAMLQEVVGTYPVGSATIRAYIALTFTATARIGGKRRNAKEVASDLSARIPGLTSSLAATGAGAARPLNAQELCEVIRTAYDPDAAVLIDQARAAGETADLSWTDVGPAAAEAHWDSYRHDGAVSTSWTMTAPPRGVVQAGILARLLAPHRDIARKRVTLLYRPIDPARAAALVEADLNAAQFNSSASTKPTARSTLSTRSAQATAAEEASGAGLMNFGLIVTATTMQRTQEPEARAAIDSLTSAARLRMRPAFGSQDSAFAAALPLGLILPRHLRIPNEVREAL
;
A
#
# COMPACT_ATOMS: atom_id res chain seq x y z
N MET A 1 -18.23 -27.46 11.26
CA MET A 1 -19.50 -28.22 11.18
C MET A 1 -19.28 -29.68 11.53
N PHE A 2 -18.53 -30.44 10.72
CA PHE A 2 -18.33 -31.89 10.92
C PHE A 2 -17.76 -32.25 12.30
N VAL A 3 -16.71 -31.54 12.74
CA VAL A 3 -16.09 -31.75 14.06
C VAL A 3 -17.05 -31.46 15.22
N GLY A 4 -17.87 -30.42 15.11
CA GLY A 4 -18.84 -30.06 16.16
C GLY A 4 -19.97 -31.08 16.28
N ILE A 5 -20.44 -31.60 15.15
CA ILE A 5 -21.45 -32.66 15.09
C ILE A 5 -20.87 -33.95 15.70
N VAL A 6 -19.67 -34.36 15.28
CA VAL A 6 -19.01 -35.57 15.81
C VAL A 6 -18.73 -35.44 17.32
N ALA A 7 -18.24 -34.29 17.79
CA ALA A 7 -18.01 -34.04 19.21
C ALA A 7 -19.30 -34.07 20.03
N SER A 8 -20.41 -33.56 19.49
CA SER A 8 -21.72 -33.62 20.16
C SER A 8 -22.28 -35.05 20.22
N ILE A 9 -22.04 -35.88 19.20
CA ILE A 9 -22.42 -37.29 19.17
C ILE A 9 -21.59 -38.08 20.20
N ILE A 10 -20.28 -37.85 20.26
CA ILE A 10 -19.39 -38.49 21.25
C ILE A 10 -19.79 -38.09 22.68
N ALA A 11 -20.07 -36.82 22.93
CA ALA A 11 -20.55 -36.35 24.23
C ALA A 11 -21.90 -37.00 24.62
N SER A 12 -22.79 -37.22 23.64
CA SER A 12 -24.06 -37.93 23.85
C SER A 12 -23.85 -39.41 24.19
N MET A 13 -22.83 -40.05 23.61
CA MET A 13 -22.54 -41.47 23.86
C MET A 13 -21.93 -41.72 25.24
N PHE A 14 -21.08 -40.82 25.75
CA PHE A 14 -20.36 -41.04 27.01
C PHE A 14 -20.97 -40.35 28.23
N SER A 15 -21.76 -39.29 28.05
CA SER A 15 -22.18 -38.42 29.17
C SER A 15 -23.67 -38.05 29.16
N GLY A 16 -24.44 -38.59 28.21
CA GLY A 16 -25.88 -38.38 28.09
C GLY A 16 -26.27 -37.09 27.35
N LEU A 17 -27.59 -36.84 27.25
CA LEU A 17 -28.16 -35.81 26.39
C LEU A 17 -27.82 -34.37 26.84
N GLY A 18 -27.69 -34.14 28.14
CA GLY A 18 -27.40 -32.81 28.71
C GLY A 18 -26.04 -32.24 28.26
N PRO A 19 -24.92 -32.95 28.48
CA PRO A 19 -23.61 -32.54 27.99
C PRO A 19 -23.54 -32.42 26.46
N ALA A 20 -24.24 -33.28 25.72
CA ALA A 20 -24.33 -33.18 24.26
C ALA A 20 -25.00 -31.88 23.79
N LEU A 21 -26.11 -31.48 24.42
CA LEU A 21 -26.79 -30.20 24.14
C LEU A 21 -25.93 -28.99 24.49
N LEU A 22 -25.13 -29.08 25.56
CA LEU A 22 -24.21 -28.01 25.96
C LEU A 22 -23.08 -27.84 24.93
N VAL A 23 -22.47 -28.96 24.49
CA VAL A 23 -21.47 -28.96 23.41
C VAL A 23 -22.06 -28.46 22.10
N ALA A 24 -23.24 -28.94 21.72
CA ALA A 24 -23.94 -28.49 20.51
C ALA A 24 -24.31 -27.00 20.59
N GLY A 25 -24.74 -26.50 21.76
CA GLY A 25 -25.03 -25.09 22.00
C GLY A 25 -23.79 -24.20 21.91
N ILE A 26 -22.66 -24.64 22.47
CA ILE A 26 -21.37 -23.92 22.34
C ILE A 26 -20.91 -23.90 20.88
N PHE A 27 -20.89 -25.04 20.20
CA PHE A 27 -20.50 -25.11 18.79
C PHE A 27 -21.46 -24.33 17.90
N GLY A 28 -22.76 -24.41 18.15
CA GLY A 28 -23.79 -23.64 17.47
C GLY A 28 -23.61 -22.13 17.67
N GLY A 29 -23.33 -21.70 18.89
CA GLY A 29 -23.00 -20.31 19.22
C GLY A 29 -21.74 -19.83 18.49
N ILE A 30 -20.66 -20.60 18.51
CA ILE A 30 -19.43 -20.31 17.76
C ILE A 30 -19.74 -20.20 16.27
N LEU A 31 -20.48 -21.16 15.70
CA LEU A 31 -20.83 -21.15 14.29
C LEU A 31 -21.65 -19.91 13.91
N LEU A 32 -22.58 -19.50 14.78
CA LEU A 32 -23.40 -18.30 14.59
C LEU A 32 -22.53 -17.04 14.60
N THR A 33 -21.52 -16.96 15.48
CA THR A 33 -20.56 -15.84 15.47
C THR A 33 -19.65 -15.81 14.24
N VAL A 34 -19.39 -16.96 13.60
CA VAL A 34 -18.64 -17.06 12.34
C VAL A 34 -19.52 -16.71 11.13
N SER A 35 -20.80 -17.10 11.18
CA SER A 35 -21.77 -16.92 10.10
C SER A 35 -22.20 -15.45 9.94
N VAL A 36 -22.33 -14.71 11.04
CA VAL A 36 -22.66 -13.28 10.98
C VAL A 36 -21.44 -12.50 10.49
N LYS A 37 -21.43 -12.22 9.20
CA LYS A 37 -20.44 -11.36 8.52
C LYS A 37 -20.95 -9.92 8.46
N ASP A 38 -20.07 -8.98 8.76
CA ASP A 38 -20.33 -7.55 8.60
C ASP A 38 -20.31 -7.14 7.10
N LYS A 39 -20.67 -5.89 6.78
CA LYS A 39 -20.58 -5.27 5.46
C LYS A 39 -19.20 -5.37 4.79
N HIS A 40 -18.16 -5.66 5.58
CA HIS A 40 -16.77 -5.86 5.20
C HIS A 40 -16.34 -7.35 5.13
N GLY A 41 -17.27 -8.30 5.25
CA GLY A 41 -16.97 -9.74 5.16
C GLY A 41 -16.28 -10.34 6.40
N GLN A 42 -16.00 -9.53 7.44
CA GLN A 42 -15.45 -10.05 8.70
C GLN A 42 -16.52 -10.65 9.61
N SER A 43 -16.21 -11.82 10.16
CA SER A 43 -17.01 -12.45 11.20
C SER A 43 -16.89 -11.73 12.54
N ALA A 44 -17.88 -11.90 13.41
CA ALA A 44 -17.81 -11.40 14.78
C ALA A 44 -16.59 -11.97 15.53
N LEU A 45 -16.29 -13.26 15.33
CA LEU A 45 -15.10 -13.91 15.88
C LEU A 45 -13.81 -13.22 15.42
N GLY A 46 -13.68 -12.92 14.12
CA GLY A 46 -12.52 -12.23 13.58
C GLY A 46 -12.29 -10.86 14.23
N ARG A 47 -13.35 -10.08 14.45
CA ARG A 47 -13.26 -8.79 15.15
C ARG A 47 -12.83 -8.94 16.60
N THR A 48 -13.34 -9.95 17.31
CA THR A 48 -12.94 -10.25 18.69
C THR A 48 -11.46 -10.62 18.76
N VAL A 49 -10.96 -11.47 17.85
CA VAL A 49 -9.53 -11.85 17.81
C VAL A 49 -8.64 -10.61 17.60
N VAL A 50 -9.00 -9.70 16.69
CA VAL A 50 -8.24 -8.46 16.49
C VAL A 50 -8.23 -7.61 17.77
N ARG A 51 -9.37 -7.51 18.46
CA ARG A 51 -9.48 -6.74 19.71
C ARG A 51 -8.65 -7.35 20.84
N VAL A 52 -8.65 -8.67 20.99
CA VAL A 52 -7.84 -9.40 21.98
C VAL A 52 -6.35 -9.24 21.68
N ASN A 53 -5.94 -9.43 20.43
CA ASN A 53 -4.55 -9.24 20.01
C ASN A 53 -4.09 -7.81 20.29
N TRP A 54 -4.93 -6.82 19.99
CA TRP A 54 -4.64 -5.42 20.30
C TRP A 54 -4.47 -5.15 21.78
N TRP A 55 -5.37 -5.69 22.61
CA TRP A 55 -5.28 -5.53 24.06
C TRP A 55 -3.97 -6.13 24.60
N HIS A 56 -3.55 -7.28 24.08
CA HIS A 56 -2.27 -7.91 24.39
C HIS A 56 -1.06 -7.09 23.92
N THR A 57 -1.12 -6.52 22.71
CA THR A 57 -0.07 -5.62 22.20
C THR A 57 0.08 -4.39 23.09
N LYS A 58 -1.04 -3.80 23.51
CA LYS A 58 -1.06 -2.63 24.40
C LYS A 58 -0.57 -2.98 25.80
N SER A 59 -0.99 -4.11 26.39
CA SER A 59 -0.55 -4.51 27.73
C SER A 59 0.94 -4.81 27.80
N LYS A 60 1.53 -5.29 26.70
CA LYS A 60 2.98 -5.49 26.55
C LYS A 60 3.76 -4.22 26.20
N GLY A 61 3.09 -3.09 25.98
CA GLY A 61 3.71 -1.84 25.53
C GLY A 61 4.31 -1.91 24.12
N ALA A 62 3.98 -2.94 23.33
CA ALA A 62 4.50 -3.13 21.98
C ALA A 62 3.90 -2.13 20.96
N ASN A 63 2.87 -1.38 21.36
CA ASN A 63 2.29 -0.29 20.58
C ASN A 63 3.09 1.02 20.70
N ILE A 64 4.06 1.11 21.63
CA ILE A 64 4.88 2.30 21.87
C ILE A 64 6.26 2.05 21.28
N TYR A 65 6.68 2.90 20.37
CA TYR A 65 8.00 2.90 19.75
C TYR A 65 8.79 4.15 20.16
N ARG A 66 10.04 3.94 20.58
CA ARG A 66 11.01 5.00 20.90
C ARG A 66 12.34 4.62 20.25
N SER A 67 12.95 5.58 19.57
CA SER A 67 14.24 5.44 18.90
C SER A 67 15.19 6.55 19.38
N GLY A 68 16.36 6.66 18.75
CA GLY A 68 17.35 7.64 19.18
C GLY A 68 18.01 7.27 20.53
N PRO A 69 18.57 8.25 21.24
CA PRO A 69 19.19 8.06 22.56
C PRO A 69 18.25 7.51 23.64
N THR A 70 16.94 7.68 23.44
CA THR A 70 15.89 7.17 24.36
C THR A 70 15.36 5.80 23.96
N GLY A 71 15.80 5.28 22.81
CA GLY A 71 15.36 4.03 22.24
C GLY A 71 16.10 2.80 22.78
N ARG A 72 15.56 1.61 22.46
CA ARG A 72 16.18 0.33 22.83
C ARG A 72 17.24 -0.16 21.83
N ALA A 73 17.38 0.54 20.70
CA ALA A 73 18.38 0.21 19.69
C ALA A 73 19.77 0.52 20.24
N LYS A 74 20.71 -0.43 20.13
CA LYS A 74 22.05 -0.32 20.72
C LYS A 74 22.87 0.88 20.25
N TRP A 75 22.53 1.42 19.08
CA TRP A 75 23.30 2.45 18.38
C TRP A 75 22.71 3.84 18.50
N GLY A 76 21.61 4.02 19.25
CA GLY A 76 20.96 5.32 19.40
C GLY A 76 20.44 5.92 18.10
N THR A 77 20.17 5.08 17.09
CA THR A 77 19.70 5.52 15.77
C THR A 77 18.17 5.63 15.70
N PHE A 78 17.68 6.43 14.76
CA PHE A 78 16.27 6.61 14.45
C PHE A 78 15.77 5.52 13.48
N GLN A 79 15.89 4.26 13.89
CA GLN A 79 15.56 3.11 13.03
C GLN A 79 14.08 3.08 12.63
N LEU A 80 13.76 2.43 11.51
CA LEU A 80 12.38 2.18 11.14
C LEU A 80 11.66 1.25 12.14
N PRO A 81 10.37 1.47 12.41
CA PRO A 81 9.60 0.63 13.33
C PRO A 81 9.00 -0.60 12.64
N GLY A 82 8.55 -1.55 13.46
CA GLY A 82 7.66 -2.63 13.03
C GLY A 82 8.21 -3.49 11.90
N LEU A 83 7.41 -3.68 10.84
CA LEU A 83 7.73 -4.57 9.71
C LEU A 83 8.99 -4.16 8.93
N ALA A 84 9.30 -2.86 8.95
CA ALA A 84 10.46 -2.29 8.25
C ALA A 84 11.73 -2.27 9.11
N ALA A 85 11.67 -2.65 10.39
CA ALA A 85 12.80 -2.49 11.31
C ALA A 85 14.06 -3.25 10.85
N ALA A 86 13.91 -4.47 10.35
CA ALA A 86 15.05 -5.26 9.89
C ALA A 86 15.55 -4.87 8.49
N SER A 87 14.91 -3.91 7.81
CA SER A 87 15.28 -3.54 6.46
C SER A 87 16.67 -2.90 6.40
N GLN A 88 17.37 -3.16 5.30
CA GLN A 88 18.69 -2.62 5.01
C GLN A 88 18.68 -1.99 3.64
N LEU A 89 19.42 -0.90 3.48
CA LEU A 89 19.55 -0.21 2.21
C LEU A 89 20.96 -0.39 1.65
N THR A 90 21.03 -0.72 0.37
CA THR A 90 22.27 -0.69 -0.41
C THR A 90 22.02 0.09 -1.69
N GLU A 91 23.06 0.64 -2.27
CA GLU A 91 22.96 1.38 -3.53
C GLU A 91 23.87 0.76 -4.58
N HIS A 92 23.37 0.73 -5.81
CA HIS A 92 24.03 0.14 -6.97
C HIS A 92 23.74 0.99 -8.21
N GLU A 93 24.35 0.63 -9.33
CA GLU A 93 24.22 1.33 -10.61
C GLU A 93 23.61 0.38 -11.65
N ASP A 94 22.67 0.90 -12.45
CA ASP A 94 22.08 0.15 -13.56
C ASP A 94 22.97 0.20 -14.82
N SER A 95 22.58 -0.50 -15.88
CA SER A 95 23.37 -0.53 -17.13
C SER A 95 23.42 0.80 -17.88
N HIS A 96 22.63 1.80 -17.50
CA HIS A 96 22.66 3.16 -18.05
C HIS A 96 23.40 4.16 -17.14
N GLY A 97 24.04 3.68 -16.08
CA GLY A 97 24.76 4.51 -15.13
C GLY A 97 23.88 5.22 -14.09
N ARG A 98 22.61 4.83 -13.98
CA ARG A 98 21.67 5.43 -13.02
C ARG A 98 21.80 4.72 -11.68
N ARG A 99 21.99 5.49 -10.60
CA ARG A 99 22.01 4.96 -9.24
C ARG A 99 20.61 4.49 -8.84
N PHE A 100 20.51 3.32 -8.22
CA PHE A 100 19.28 2.80 -7.67
C PHE A 100 19.47 2.24 -6.26
N ALA A 101 18.47 2.47 -5.43
CA ALA A 101 18.39 1.96 -4.08
C ALA A 101 17.78 0.56 -4.07
N LEU A 102 18.41 -0.36 -3.35
CA LEU A 102 17.94 -1.73 -3.15
C LEU A 102 17.67 -1.96 -1.66
N ILE A 103 16.39 -2.09 -1.32
CA ILE A 103 15.93 -2.41 0.03
C ILE A 103 15.96 -3.93 0.20
N SER A 104 16.77 -4.42 1.12
CA SER A 104 16.76 -5.81 1.57
C SER A 104 15.87 -5.94 2.81
N THR A 105 14.90 -6.84 2.79
CA THR A 105 14.08 -7.19 3.96
C THR A 105 14.41 -8.62 4.42
N PRO A 106 15.32 -8.81 5.39
CA PRO A 106 15.83 -10.13 5.77
C PRO A 106 14.76 -11.07 6.33
N THR A 107 13.72 -10.52 6.97
CA THR A 107 12.63 -11.31 7.59
C THR A 107 11.83 -12.10 6.57
N THR A 108 11.61 -11.54 5.38
CA THR A 108 10.89 -12.18 4.27
C THR A 108 11.80 -12.58 3.11
N ARG A 109 13.08 -12.18 3.16
CA ARG A 109 14.08 -12.39 2.10
C ARG A 109 13.65 -11.78 0.77
N HIS A 110 13.07 -10.60 0.86
CA HIS A 110 12.65 -9.81 -0.29
C HIS A 110 13.63 -8.67 -0.56
N PHE A 111 13.74 -8.32 -1.83
CA PHE A 111 14.54 -7.21 -2.34
C PHE A 111 13.63 -6.28 -3.12
N THR A 112 13.58 -5.01 -2.74
CA THR A 112 12.69 -4.02 -3.37
C THR A 112 13.52 -2.92 -4.04
N VAL A 113 13.16 -2.60 -5.29
CA VAL A 113 13.61 -1.40 -5.99
C VAL A 113 12.44 -0.43 -6.08
N VAL A 114 12.72 0.87 -5.91
CA VAL A 114 11.70 1.92 -5.98
C VAL A 114 11.98 2.82 -7.18
N LEU A 115 10.96 3.00 -8.01
CA LEU A 115 10.96 3.90 -9.15
C LEU A 115 10.14 5.14 -8.81
N ALA A 116 10.70 6.32 -9.03
CA ALA A 116 9.92 7.56 -9.07
C ALA A 116 9.32 7.75 -10.46
N THR A 117 8.10 8.24 -10.50
CA THR A 117 7.33 8.50 -11.71
C THR A 117 6.67 9.87 -11.62
N GLU A 118 6.53 10.55 -12.74
CA GLU A 118 5.94 11.88 -12.86
C GLU A 118 4.69 11.80 -13.74
N PRO A 119 3.54 11.35 -13.20
CA PRO A 119 2.34 11.18 -13.99
C PRO A 119 1.79 12.54 -14.42
N ASP A 120 1.59 12.72 -15.73
CA ASP A 120 1.09 13.96 -16.34
C ASP A 120 -0.38 14.27 -15.99
N GLY A 121 -1.08 13.33 -15.36
CA GLY A 121 -2.51 13.40 -15.10
C GLY A 121 -3.34 13.20 -16.36
N ALA A 122 -4.65 13.44 -16.26
CA ALA A 122 -5.60 13.25 -17.36
C ALA A 122 -6.22 14.57 -17.85
N ALA A 123 -5.65 15.71 -17.45
CA ALA A 123 -6.17 17.02 -17.85
C ALA A 123 -5.74 17.33 -19.29
N LEU A 124 -6.70 17.70 -20.14
CA LEU A 124 -6.47 18.03 -21.56
C LEU A 124 -5.89 16.89 -22.41
N VAL A 125 -6.11 15.64 -21.98
CA VAL A 125 -5.72 14.43 -22.73
C VAL A 125 -6.94 13.85 -23.45
N ASP A 126 -6.78 13.50 -24.72
CA ASP A 126 -7.84 12.89 -25.51
C ASP A 126 -8.24 11.50 -24.98
N GLN A 127 -9.51 11.14 -25.11
CA GLN A 127 -10.02 9.86 -24.60
C GLN A 127 -9.32 8.65 -25.22
N GLU A 128 -8.89 8.75 -26.48
CA GLU A 128 -8.11 7.70 -27.16
C GLU A 128 -6.76 7.48 -26.47
N GLN A 129 -6.05 8.56 -26.13
CA GLN A 129 -4.79 8.47 -25.40
C GLN A 129 -4.99 7.91 -23.98
N ILE A 130 -6.06 8.31 -23.28
CA ILE A 130 -6.40 7.71 -21.98
C ILE A 130 -6.64 6.20 -22.12
N ASN A 131 -7.36 5.77 -23.15
CA ASN A 131 -7.62 4.35 -23.39
C ASN A 131 -6.32 3.59 -23.68
N ASN A 132 -5.42 4.17 -24.48
CA ASN A 132 -4.12 3.58 -24.77
C ASN A 132 -3.27 3.47 -23.50
N GLN A 133 -3.19 4.51 -22.67
CA GLN A 133 -2.46 4.47 -21.39
C GLN A 133 -3.00 3.40 -20.45
N VAL A 134 -4.33 3.25 -20.36
CA VAL A 134 -4.96 2.20 -19.55
C VAL A 134 -4.64 0.81 -20.09
N ALA A 135 -4.66 0.62 -21.42
CA ALA A 135 -4.30 -0.64 -22.05
C ALA A 135 -2.83 -0.99 -21.81
N GLU A 136 -1.91 -0.04 -22.01
CA GLU A 136 -0.47 -0.20 -21.76
C GLU A 136 -0.17 -0.48 -20.28
N TYR A 137 -0.90 0.16 -19.36
CA TYR A 137 -0.79 -0.17 -17.94
C TYR A 137 -1.24 -1.60 -17.62
N GLY A 138 -2.31 -2.07 -18.27
CA GLY A 138 -2.76 -3.46 -18.20
C GLY A 138 -1.71 -4.45 -18.73
N ILE A 139 -1.09 -4.15 -19.87
CA ILE A 139 0.00 -4.94 -20.46
C ILE A 139 1.22 -4.95 -19.53
N TRP A 140 1.61 -3.80 -18.98
CA TRP A 140 2.71 -3.71 -18.03
C TRP A 140 2.47 -4.59 -16.80
N LEU A 141 1.26 -4.53 -16.23
CA LEU A 141 0.88 -5.36 -15.09
C LEU A 141 0.87 -6.87 -15.44
N ALA A 142 0.43 -7.24 -16.65
CA ALA A 142 0.46 -8.63 -17.11
C ALA A 142 1.90 -9.15 -17.25
N ASN A 143 2.80 -8.34 -17.82
CA ASN A 143 4.21 -8.68 -17.99
C ASN A 143 4.95 -8.84 -16.65
N LEU A 144 4.46 -8.22 -15.56
CA LEU A 144 4.98 -8.50 -14.22
C LEU A 144 4.74 -9.95 -13.78
N GLY A 145 3.82 -10.71 -14.37
CA GLY A 145 3.67 -12.14 -14.09
C GLY A 145 4.85 -12.99 -14.58
N ASP A 146 5.50 -12.55 -15.66
CA ASP A 146 6.61 -13.24 -16.31
C ASP A 146 7.98 -12.78 -15.80
N GLU A 147 8.03 -11.69 -15.05
CA GLU A 147 9.27 -11.09 -14.57
C GLU A 147 9.99 -12.02 -13.56
N PRO A 148 11.23 -12.46 -13.83
CA PRO A 148 11.88 -13.47 -12.98
C PRO A 148 12.05 -13.03 -11.52
N GLY A 149 11.43 -13.81 -10.63
CA GLY A 149 11.52 -13.65 -9.19
C GLY A 149 10.71 -12.49 -8.61
N ILE A 150 9.83 -11.86 -9.37
CA ILE A 150 8.87 -10.88 -8.84
C ILE A 150 7.87 -11.54 -7.87
N GLU A 151 7.54 -10.87 -6.78
CA GLU A 151 6.57 -11.33 -5.78
C GLU A 151 5.43 -10.32 -5.59
N ALA A 152 5.74 -9.03 -5.73
CA ALA A 152 4.76 -7.96 -5.63
C ALA A 152 5.22 -6.71 -6.38
N ALA A 153 4.25 -5.89 -6.75
CA ALA A 153 4.45 -4.50 -7.13
C ALA A 153 3.52 -3.63 -6.28
N SER A 154 3.89 -2.37 -6.05
CA SER A 154 2.99 -1.41 -5.43
C SER A 154 3.14 -0.05 -6.08
N VAL A 155 2.01 0.64 -6.26
CA VAL A 155 1.97 2.00 -6.81
C VAL A 155 1.42 2.90 -5.73
N THR A 156 2.28 3.79 -5.20
CA THR A 156 1.93 4.77 -4.18
C THR A 156 1.83 6.14 -4.80
N VAL A 157 0.64 6.72 -4.81
CA VAL A 157 0.41 8.12 -5.16
C VAL A 157 0.28 8.91 -3.87
N GLU A 158 1.19 9.84 -3.66
CA GLU A 158 1.22 10.74 -2.52
C GLU A 158 0.83 12.14 -2.94
N THR A 159 -0.04 12.77 -2.15
CA THR A 159 -0.41 14.18 -2.28
C THR A 159 -0.14 14.92 -0.99
N ALA A 160 0.54 16.04 -1.08
CA ALA A 160 0.89 16.90 0.05
C ALA A 160 0.91 18.38 -0.40
N PRO A 161 0.71 19.35 0.51
CA PRO A 161 0.96 20.75 0.25
C PRO A 161 2.35 20.98 -0.33
N ASP A 162 2.46 21.92 -1.25
CA ASP A 162 3.75 22.44 -1.70
C ASP A 162 4.43 23.14 -0.52
N THR A 163 5.71 22.86 -0.28
CA THR A 163 6.47 23.51 0.80
C THR A 163 6.74 25.00 0.48
N GLY A 164 6.45 25.43 -0.75
CA GLY A 164 6.60 26.82 -1.21
C GLY A 164 8.03 27.18 -1.57
N THR A 165 8.99 26.29 -1.31
CA THR A 165 10.41 26.45 -1.64
C THR A 165 10.63 26.56 -3.14
N ARG A 166 9.90 25.77 -3.94
CA ARG A 166 9.98 25.81 -5.41
C ARG A 166 9.51 27.14 -5.98
N LEU A 167 8.35 27.63 -5.55
CA LEU A 167 7.84 28.94 -5.97
C LEU A 167 8.78 30.06 -5.50
N ARG A 168 9.29 29.98 -4.27
CA ARG A 168 10.25 30.94 -3.73
C ARG A 168 11.54 30.97 -4.56
N GLY A 169 12.12 29.81 -4.83
CA GLY A 169 13.33 29.68 -5.63
C GLY A 169 13.15 30.19 -7.06
N GLU A 170 12.02 29.91 -7.68
CA GLU A 170 11.70 30.44 -9.02
C GLU A 170 11.58 31.97 -8.99
N VAL A 171 10.86 32.53 -8.01
CA VAL A 171 10.71 33.99 -7.90
C VAL A 171 12.03 34.67 -7.56
N GLU A 172 12.83 34.13 -6.63
CA GLU A 172 14.12 34.70 -6.24
C GLU A 172 15.18 34.55 -7.34
N GLY A 173 15.19 33.41 -8.05
CA GLY A 173 16.14 33.14 -9.14
C GLY A 173 15.83 33.88 -10.44
N SER A 174 14.55 34.13 -10.73
CA SER A 174 14.10 34.81 -11.95
C SER A 174 13.82 36.31 -11.73
N MET A 175 14.08 36.87 -10.54
CA MET A 175 13.88 38.30 -10.25
C MET A 175 14.99 39.14 -10.90
N ASP A 176 14.61 40.01 -11.83
CA ASP A 176 15.50 41.04 -12.36
C ASP A 176 15.93 42.00 -11.21
N PRO A 177 17.24 42.22 -11.00
CA PRO A 177 17.74 43.19 -10.00
C PRO A 177 17.16 44.60 -10.18
N ASP A 178 16.85 45.00 -11.41
CA ASP A 178 16.32 46.33 -11.77
C ASP A 178 14.77 46.36 -11.82
N ALA A 179 14.10 45.29 -11.38
CA ALA A 179 12.64 45.23 -11.35
C ALA A 179 12.02 46.35 -10.47
N PRO A 180 10.95 47.02 -10.92
CA PRO A 180 10.26 48.04 -10.13
C PRO A 180 9.84 47.55 -8.74
N LEU A 181 9.98 48.39 -7.72
CA LEU A 181 9.71 48.05 -6.32
C LEU A 181 8.30 47.46 -6.10
N PHE A 182 7.29 47.98 -6.80
CA PHE A 182 5.93 47.47 -6.72
C PHE A 182 5.81 46.01 -7.20
N ALA A 183 6.46 45.67 -8.32
CA ALA A 183 6.45 44.30 -8.86
C ALA A 183 7.16 43.33 -7.92
N ARG A 184 8.29 43.75 -7.33
CA ARG A 184 9.01 42.97 -6.32
C ARG A 184 8.16 42.72 -5.07
N ALA A 185 7.49 43.76 -4.56
CA ALA A 185 6.60 43.64 -3.41
C ALA A 185 5.43 42.68 -3.69
N MET A 186 4.80 42.79 -4.86
CA MET A 186 3.74 41.87 -5.30
C MET A 186 4.21 40.41 -5.37
N LEU A 187 5.37 40.14 -5.97
CA LEU A 187 5.92 38.79 -6.05
C LEU A 187 6.29 38.23 -4.68
N GLN A 188 6.85 39.05 -3.79
CA GLN A 188 7.14 38.65 -2.41
C GLN A 188 5.86 38.35 -1.61
N GLU A 189 4.81 39.14 -1.80
CA GLU A 189 3.50 38.87 -1.20
C GLU A 189 2.93 37.53 -1.68
N VAL A 190 2.96 37.27 -3.00
CA VAL A 190 2.53 36.00 -3.58
C VAL A 190 3.32 34.82 -3.01
N VAL A 191 4.65 34.93 -2.88
CA VAL A 191 5.48 33.89 -2.24
C VAL A 191 5.09 33.67 -0.77
N GLY A 192 4.65 34.71 -0.07
CA GLY A 192 4.19 34.62 1.32
C GLY A 192 2.80 34.00 1.48
N THR A 193 1.87 34.27 0.56
CA THR A 193 0.46 33.88 0.69
C THR A 193 0.06 32.64 -0.12
N TYR A 194 0.72 32.38 -1.25
CA TYR A 194 0.35 31.32 -2.20
C TYR A 194 0.78 29.88 -1.84
N PRO A 195 1.86 29.62 -1.05
CA PRO A 195 2.23 28.25 -0.66
C PRO A 195 1.11 27.47 0.03
N VAL A 196 0.11 28.17 0.57
CA VAL A 196 -1.04 27.60 1.29
C VAL A 196 -2.06 26.93 0.34
N GLY A 197 -1.94 27.07 -0.99
CA GLY A 197 -2.95 26.60 -1.95
C GLY A 197 -2.49 25.60 -3.01
N SER A 198 -1.19 25.38 -3.19
CA SER A 198 -0.65 24.43 -4.18
C SER A 198 -0.35 23.08 -3.53
N ALA A 199 -0.53 22.00 -4.26
CA ALA A 199 -0.24 20.65 -3.77
C ALA A 199 0.63 19.91 -4.79
N THR A 200 1.58 19.15 -4.27
CA THR A 200 2.46 18.28 -5.03
C THR A 200 1.86 16.88 -5.09
N ILE A 201 1.92 16.26 -6.26
CA ILE A 201 1.57 14.86 -6.46
C ILE A 201 2.86 14.14 -6.82
N ARG A 202 3.22 13.13 -6.04
CA ARG A 202 4.39 12.27 -6.29
C ARG A 202 3.91 10.84 -6.42
N ALA A 203 4.43 10.11 -7.39
CA ALA A 203 4.09 8.71 -7.58
C ALA A 203 5.33 7.83 -7.54
N TYR A 204 5.21 6.70 -6.84
CA TYR A 204 6.28 5.75 -6.63
C TYR A 204 5.82 4.35 -6.97
N ILE A 205 6.64 3.60 -7.70
CA ILE A 205 6.41 2.19 -8.02
C ILE A 205 7.49 1.37 -7.32
N ALA A 206 7.11 0.57 -6.34
CA ALA A 206 8.02 -0.35 -5.68
C ALA A 206 7.83 -1.77 -6.24
N LEU A 207 8.90 -2.34 -6.78
CA LEU A 207 8.94 -3.69 -7.35
C LEU A 207 9.73 -4.60 -6.39
N THR A 208 9.09 -5.67 -5.93
CA THR A 208 9.63 -6.55 -4.89
C THR A 208 9.90 -7.93 -5.45
N PHE A 209 11.14 -8.36 -5.31
CA PHE A 209 11.67 -9.62 -5.80
C PHE A 209 12.04 -10.56 -4.65
N THR A 210 11.99 -11.87 -4.90
CA THR A 210 12.50 -12.90 -4.00
C THR A 210 14.00 -13.15 -4.18
N ALA A 211 14.67 -13.54 -3.09
CA ALA A 211 16.05 -13.98 -3.11
C ALA A 211 16.32 -15.21 -4.01
N THR A 212 15.28 -15.97 -4.39
CA THR A 212 15.37 -17.16 -5.25
C THR A 212 14.73 -16.89 -6.60
N ALA A 213 15.52 -16.80 -7.67
CA ALA A 213 15.00 -16.53 -9.03
C ALA A 213 14.03 -17.62 -9.54
N ARG A 214 14.12 -18.83 -9.00
CA ARG A 214 13.26 -19.98 -9.34
C ARG A 214 12.93 -20.77 -8.07
N ILE A 215 11.80 -21.46 -8.08
CA ILE A 215 11.39 -22.36 -6.99
C ILE A 215 12.50 -23.42 -6.80
N GLY A 216 13.01 -23.54 -5.57
CA GLY A 216 14.10 -24.47 -5.25
C GLY A 216 15.51 -24.04 -5.70
N GLY A 217 15.67 -22.85 -6.30
CA GLY A 217 16.97 -22.34 -6.73
C GLY A 217 17.90 -21.92 -5.57
N LYS A 218 19.19 -21.74 -5.89
CA LYS A 218 20.18 -21.20 -4.94
C LYS A 218 19.74 -19.81 -4.46
N ARG A 219 19.82 -19.59 -3.15
CA ARG A 219 19.55 -18.28 -2.55
C ARG A 219 20.63 -17.29 -2.96
N ARG A 220 20.19 -16.15 -3.49
CA ARG A 220 21.08 -15.06 -3.87
C ARG A 220 21.28 -14.09 -2.73
N ASN A 221 22.50 -13.56 -2.61
CA ASN A 221 22.78 -12.45 -1.71
C ASN A 221 22.38 -11.10 -2.36
N ALA A 222 22.44 -10.02 -1.59
CA ALA A 222 22.05 -8.69 -2.06
C ALA A 222 22.84 -8.22 -3.30
N LYS A 223 24.15 -8.53 -3.38
CA LYS A 223 25.00 -8.15 -4.52
C LYS A 223 24.65 -8.93 -5.78
N GLU A 224 24.36 -10.23 -5.65
CA GLU A 224 23.94 -11.07 -6.77
C GLU A 224 22.57 -10.62 -7.31
N VAL A 225 21.63 -10.26 -6.43
CA VAL A 225 20.32 -9.71 -6.83
C VAL A 225 20.49 -8.32 -7.45
N ALA A 226 21.33 -7.45 -6.89
CA ALA A 226 21.60 -6.14 -7.45
C ALA A 226 22.16 -6.24 -8.87
N SER A 227 23.17 -7.08 -9.10
CA SER A 227 23.77 -7.29 -10.42
C SER A 227 22.75 -7.76 -11.47
N ASP A 228 21.87 -8.68 -11.09
CA ASP A 228 20.78 -9.17 -11.94
C ASP A 228 19.73 -8.07 -12.24
N LEU A 229 19.41 -7.22 -11.25
CA LEU A 229 18.47 -6.11 -11.42
C LEU A 229 19.09 -4.94 -12.22
N SER A 230 20.39 -4.69 -12.11
CA SER A 230 21.09 -3.64 -12.86
C SER A 230 20.87 -3.74 -14.37
N ALA A 231 20.77 -4.97 -14.90
CA ALA A 231 20.50 -5.22 -16.31
C ALA A 231 19.00 -5.07 -16.69
N ARG A 232 18.08 -5.24 -15.73
CA ARG A 232 16.62 -5.31 -15.98
C ARG A 232 15.89 -4.00 -15.71
N ILE A 233 16.36 -3.19 -14.73
CA ILE A 233 15.75 -1.90 -14.36
C ILE A 233 15.50 -0.98 -15.56
N PRO A 234 16.40 -0.89 -16.56
CA PRO A 234 16.11 -0.09 -17.74
C PRO A 234 14.88 -0.52 -18.53
N GLY A 235 14.69 -1.83 -18.74
CA GLY A 235 13.48 -2.36 -19.38
C GLY A 235 12.21 -2.12 -18.54
N LEU A 236 12.33 -2.27 -17.22
CA LEU A 236 11.24 -2.00 -16.29
C LEU A 236 10.83 -0.52 -16.25
N THR A 237 11.80 0.39 -16.39
CA THR A 237 11.54 1.84 -16.45
C THR A 237 11.03 2.29 -17.82
N SER A 238 11.57 1.76 -18.92
CA SER A 238 11.11 2.12 -20.26
C SER A 238 9.69 1.64 -20.55
N SER A 239 9.33 0.44 -20.09
CA SER A 239 7.97 -0.11 -20.26
C SER A 239 6.89 0.69 -19.52
N LEU A 240 7.25 1.48 -18.50
CA LEU A 240 6.31 2.34 -17.79
C LEU A 240 5.94 3.62 -18.55
N ALA A 241 6.78 4.08 -19.49
CA ALA A 241 6.59 5.37 -20.16
C ALA A 241 5.25 5.43 -20.93
N ALA A 242 4.82 4.31 -21.53
CA ALA A 242 3.58 4.23 -22.30
C ALA A 242 2.31 4.20 -21.42
N THR A 243 2.45 3.96 -20.12
CA THR A 243 1.33 3.78 -19.17
C THR A 243 0.73 5.09 -18.65
N GLY A 244 1.30 6.24 -19.04
CA GLY A 244 0.95 7.55 -18.48
C GLY A 244 1.65 7.85 -17.13
N ALA A 245 2.58 7.00 -16.70
CA ALA A 245 3.43 7.25 -15.53
C ALA A 245 4.50 8.34 -15.76
N GLY A 246 4.64 8.83 -17.00
CA GLY A 246 5.66 9.80 -17.38
C GLY A 246 7.08 9.22 -17.31
N ALA A 247 8.05 10.06 -17.01
CA ALA A 247 9.46 9.66 -16.92
C ALA A 247 9.71 8.81 -15.67
N ALA A 248 9.76 7.49 -15.83
CA ALA A 248 10.09 6.57 -14.75
C ALA A 248 11.61 6.43 -14.57
N ARG A 249 12.10 6.61 -13.35
CA ARG A 249 13.53 6.43 -13.00
C ARG A 249 13.68 5.74 -11.64
N PRO A 250 14.76 4.98 -11.42
CA PRO A 250 15.05 4.50 -10.08
C PRO A 250 15.33 5.66 -9.12
N LEU A 251 14.90 5.51 -7.86
CA LEU A 251 15.35 6.36 -6.77
C LEU A 251 16.74 5.92 -6.32
N ASN A 252 17.61 6.89 -6.07
CA ASN A 252 18.86 6.64 -5.38
C ASN A 252 18.64 6.49 -3.85
N ALA A 253 19.70 6.14 -3.11
CA ALA A 253 19.56 5.85 -1.68
C ALA A 253 19.10 7.07 -0.86
N GLN A 254 19.64 8.25 -1.14
CA GLN A 254 19.28 9.47 -0.41
C GLN A 254 17.85 9.91 -0.71
N GLU A 255 17.42 9.89 -1.98
CA GLU A 255 16.05 10.23 -2.34
C GLU A 255 15.04 9.30 -1.65
N LEU A 256 15.35 8.01 -1.57
CA LEU A 256 14.50 7.07 -0.86
C LEU A 256 14.49 7.37 0.66
N CYS A 257 15.64 7.69 1.25
CA CYS A 257 15.71 8.11 2.65
C CYS A 257 14.82 9.35 2.92
N GLU A 258 14.88 10.35 2.06
CA GLU A 258 14.07 11.57 2.15
C GLU A 258 12.57 11.27 2.06
N VAL A 259 12.16 10.39 1.13
CA VAL A 259 10.76 9.96 0.96
C VAL A 259 10.25 9.29 2.24
N ILE A 260 11.02 8.38 2.81
CA ILE A 260 10.61 7.65 4.02
C ILE A 260 10.63 8.57 5.25
N ARG A 261 11.66 9.41 5.41
CA ARG A 261 11.74 10.37 6.52
C ARG A 261 10.55 11.33 6.48
N THR A 262 10.26 11.91 5.31
CA THR A 262 9.14 12.84 5.10
C THR A 262 7.77 12.23 5.42
N ALA A 263 7.62 10.92 5.23
CA ALA A 263 6.37 10.26 5.58
C ALA A 263 6.19 10.12 7.11
N TYR A 264 7.26 9.85 7.85
CA TYR A 264 7.23 9.74 9.32
C TYR A 264 7.32 11.10 10.03
N ASP A 265 7.95 12.09 9.42
CA ASP A 265 8.07 13.46 9.90
C ASP A 265 7.72 14.43 8.75
N PRO A 266 6.44 14.83 8.61
CA PRO A 266 6.02 15.72 7.55
C PRO A 266 6.71 17.09 7.58
N ASP A 267 7.15 17.58 8.74
CA ASP A 267 7.84 18.87 8.87
C ASP A 267 9.26 18.83 8.25
N ALA A 268 9.89 17.65 8.22
CA ALA A 268 11.18 17.46 7.56
C ALA A 268 11.14 17.77 6.05
N ALA A 269 9.97 17.72 5.41
CA ALA A 269 9.82 18.05 3.99
C ALA A 269 10.34 19.45 3.66
N VAL A 270 10.04 20.43 4.53
CA VAL A 270 10.44 21.82 4.32
C VAL A 270 11.97 21.94 4.37
N LEU A 271 12.61 21.29 5.34
CA LEU A 271 14.07 21.32 5.50
C LEU A 271 14.78 20.62 4.34
N ILE A 272 14.26 19.47 3.90
CA ILE A 272 14.80 18.71 2.76
C ILE A 272 14.67 19.53 1.47
N ASP A 273 13.51 20.13 1.21
CA ASP A 273 13.29 20.92 0.00
C ASP A 273 14.14 22.21 0.02
N GLN A 274 14.36 22.83 1.18
CA GLN A 274 15.27 23.98 1.34
C GLN A 274 16.73 23.60 1.06
N ALA A 275 17.20 22.47 1.59
CA ALA A 275 18.55 21.97 1.32
C ALA A 275 18.74 21.74 -0.19
N ARG A 276 17.79 21.06 -0.84
CA ARG A 276 17.85 20.86 -2.31
C ARG A 276 17.86 22.16 -3.09
N ALA A 277 17.05 23.15 -2.68
CA ALA A 277 17.04 24.46 -3.31
C ALA A 277 18.38 25.20 -3.18
N ALA A 278 19.12 24.96 -2.09
CA ALA A 278 20.48 25.46 -1.88
C ALA A 278 21.56 24.64 -2.61
N GLY A 279 21.20 23.58 -3.33
CA GLY A 279 22.14 22.64 -3.95
C GLY A 279 22.80 21.67 -2.97
N GLU A 280 22.28 21.58 -1.75
CA GLU A 280 22.74 20.68 -0.70
C GLU A 280 21.90 19.39 -0.68
N THR A 281 22.51 18.28 -0.28
CA THR A 281 21.80 17.01 -0.05
C THR A 281 21.70 16.75 1.44
N ALA A 282 20.49 16.52 1.95
CA ALA A 282 20.33 16.11 3.34
C ALA A 282 21.02 14.76 3.54
N ASP A 283 22.02 14.70 4.42
CA ASP A 283 22.74 13.46 4.69
C ASP A 283 21.91 12.55 5.59
N LEU A 284 21.04 11.74 4.98
CA LEU A 284 20.17 10.80 5.67
C LEU A 284 20.69 9.36 5.54
N SER A 285 21.07 8.77 6.67
CA SER A 285 21.33 7.33 6.73
C SER A 285 20.04 6.53 6.87
N TRP A 286 19.91 5.40 6.17
CA TRP A 286 18.77 4.48 6.31
C TRP A 286 18.53 4.01 7.76
N THR A 287 19.58 3.97 8.59
CA THR A 287 19.45 3.62 10.01
C THR A 287 18.72 4.70 10.82
N ASP A 288 18.52 5.89 10.26
CA ASP A 288 18.05 7.10 10.91
C ASP A 288 16.87 7.79 10.20
N VAL A 289 16.19 7.09 9.27
CA VAL A 289 15.02 7.64 8.54
C VAL A 289 13.69 7.40 9.24
N GLY A 290 13.67 6.63 10.33
CA GLY A 290 12.48 6.37 11.12
C GLY A 290 12.08 7.54 12.03
N PRO A 291 10.94 7.42 12.72
CA PRO A 291 10.49 8.42 13.67
C PRO A 291 11.28 8.35 14.99
N ALA A 292 11.46 9.48 15.66
CA ALA A 292 11.94 9.56 17.04
C ALA A 292 11.00 8.85 18.02
N ALA A 293 9.70 9.03 17.82
CA ALA A 293 8.69 8.36 18.60
C ALA A 293 7.48 8.02 17.74
N ALA A 294 6.96 6.82 17.91
CA ALA A 294 5.67 6.46 17.35
C ALA A 294 4.80 5.75 18.38
N GLU A 295 3.49 5.90 18.25
CA GLU A 295 2.49 5.28 19.11
C GLU A 295 1.31 4.80 18.26
N ALA A 296 1.16 3.48 18.19
CA ALA A 296 -0.03 2.88 17.62
C ALA A 296 -1.19 3.01 18.62
N HIS A 297 -2.30 3.51 18.12
CA HIS A 297 -3.61 3.43 18.76
C HIS A 297 -4.49 2.42 18.01
N TRP A 298 -5.68 2.17 18.56
CA TRP A 298 -6.61 1.23 17.97
C TRP A 298 -7.01 1.64 16.54
N ASP A 299 -7.15 2.94 16.31
CA ASP A 299 -7.71 3.50 15.10
C ASP A 299 -6.86 4.58 14.45
N SER A 300 -5.77 5.02 15.09
CA SER A 300 -4.79 5.97 14.55
C SER A 300 -3.34 5.58 14.88
N TYR A 301 -2.40 6.26 14.25
CA TYR A 301 -0.96 6.08 14.44
C TYR A 301 -0.30 7.45 14.60
N ARG A 302 0.19 7.75 15.80
CA ARG A 302 0.95 8.98 16.06
C ARG A 302 2.42 8.72 15.73
N HIS A 303 3.03 9.64 15.00
CA HIS A 303 4.46 9.66 14.68
C HIS A 303 4.97 11.11 14.79
N ASP A 304 6.23 11.37 14.44
CA ASP A 304 6.89 12.66 14.63
C ASP A 304 6.02 13.81 14.07
N GLY A 305 5.54 14.69 14.96
CA GLY A 305 4.74 15.87 14.60
C GLY A 305 3.34 15.61 14.03
N ALA A 306 2.92 14.35 13.82
CA ALA A 306 1.72 14.05 13.05
C ALA A 306 0.93 12.81 13.53
N VAL A 307 -0.32 12.74 13.08
CA VAL A 307 -1.21 11.60 13.30
C VAL A 307 -1.69 11.09 11.94
N SER A 308 -1.51 9.80 11.70
CA SER A 308 -1.98 9.12 10.51
C SER A 308 -3.11 8.15 10.84
N THR A 309 -4.08 8.05 9.92
CA THR A 309 -5.08 6.99 9.90
C THR A 309 -4.97 6.26 8.57
N SER A 310 -4.95 4.93 8.63
CA SER A 310 -4.86 4.06 7.47
C SER A 310 -6.14 3.24 7.32
N TRP A 311 -6.60 3.08 6.08
CA TRP A 311 -7.74 2.27 5.69
C TRP A 311 -7.31 1.21 4.68
N THR A 312 -7.86 0.01 4.80
CA THR A 312 -7.65 -1.09 3.86
C THR A 312 -8.91 -1.38 3.06
N MET A 313 -8.73 -1.70 1.79
CA MET A 313 -9.82 -2.09 0.91
C MET A 313 -10.37 -3.46 1.33
N THR A 314 -11.68 -3.50 1.49
CA THR A 314 -12.44 -4.72 1.84
C THR A 314 -13.25 -5.24 0.66
N ALA A 315 -13.61 -4.37 -0.28
CA ALA A 315 -14.14 -4.78 -1.57
C ALA A 315 -13.77 -3.74 -2.64
N PRO A 316 -13.43 -4.19 -3.87
CA PRO A 316 -13.15 -3.30 -4.99
C PRO A 316 -14.41 -2.57 -5.49
N PRO A 317 -14.27 -1.58 -6.38
CA PRO A 317 -15.39 -0.89 -7.00
C PRO A 317 -16.32 -1.88 -7.70
N ARG A 318 -17.63 -1.57 -7.70
CA ARG A 318 -18.65 -2.40 -8.35
C ARG A 318 -19.02 -1.85 -9.72
N GLY A 319 -19.24 -2.77 -10.65
CA GLY A 319 -19.66 -2.47 -12.01
C GLY A 319 -18.48 -2.06 -12.90
N VAL A 320 -18.79 -1.36 -13.99
CA VAL A 320 -17.78 -0.87 -14.93
C VAL A 320 -16.91 0.18 -14.25
N VAL A 321 -15.60 -0.07 -14.24
CA VAL A 321 -14.58 0.83 -13.68
C VAL A 321 -14.07 1.71 -14.81
N GLN A 322 -14.24 3.02 -14.67
CA GLN A 322 -13.70 4.00 -15.63
C GLN A 322 -12.32 4.49 -15.17
N ALA A 323 -11.51 4.95 -16.13
CA ALA A 323 -10.15 5.44 -15.89
C ALA A 323 -10.08 6.51 -14.77
N GLY A 324 -11.07 7.41 -14.70
CA GLY A 324 -11.12 8.50 -13.73
C GLY A 324 -11.68 8.13 -12.35
N ILE A 325 -11.99 6.86 -12.04
CA ILE A 325 -12.73 6.50 -10.81
C ILE A 325 -11.99 6.94 -9.52
N LEU A 326 -10.66 6.94 -9.53
CA LEU A 326 -9.83 7.33 -8.38
C LEU A 326 -9.47 8.81 -8.39
N ALA A 327 -9.81 9.59 -9.43
CA ALA A 327 -9.31 10.96 -9.61
C ALA A 327 -9.56 11.85 -8.39
N ARG A 328 -10.78 11.82 -7.83
CA ARG A 328 -11.10 12.58 -6.60
C ARG A 328 -10.37 12.07 -5.37
N LEU A 329 -10.18 10.75 -5.25
CA LEU A 329 -9.46 10.15 -4.13
C LEU A 329 -7.97 10.50 -4.18
N LEU A 330 -7.39 10.58 -5.38
CA LEU A 330 -5.99 10.96 -5.59
C LEU A 330 -5.77 12.47 -5.48
N ALA A 331 -6.78 13.30 -5.78
CA ALA A 331 -6.65 14.75 -5.72
C ALA A 331 -6.33 15.26 -4.30
N PRO A 332 -5.56 16.35 -4.14
CA PRO A 332 -5.33 17.00 -2.85
C PRO A 332 -6.64 17.36 -2.13
N HIS A 333 -6.60 17.42 -0.79
CA HIS A 333 -7.78 17.76 0.02
C HIS A 333 -7.39 18.66 1.18
N ARG A 334 -8.11 19.77 1.39
CA ARG A 334 -7.79 20.79 2.40
C ARG A 334 -7.71 20.26 3.84
N ASP A 335 -8.55 19.28 4.17
CA ASP A 335 -8.64 18.71 5.52
C ASP A 335 -7.61 17.59 5.76
N ILE A 336 -6.70 17.34 4.81
CA ILE A 336 -5.69 16.29 4.88
C ILE A 336 -4.32 16.86 4.50
N ALA A 337 -3.40 16.89 5.47
CA ALA A 337 -2.06 17.44 5.25
C ALA A 337 -1.19 16.55 4.36
N ARG A 338 -1.34 15.23 4.41
CA ARG A 338 -0.69 14.33 3.44
C ARG A 338 -1.58 13.12 3.22
N LYS A 339 -1.80 12.73 1.96
CA LYS A 339 -2.61 11.57 1.60
C LYS A 339 -1.84 10.66 0.68
N ARG A 340 -1.69 9.40 1.09
CA ARG A 340 -1.13 8.32 0.28
C ARG A 340 -2.22 7.35 -0.13
N VAL A 341 -2.27 7.01 -1.41
CA VAL A 341 -3.11 5.96 -1.95
C VAL A 341 -2.19 4.93 -2.60
N THR A 342 -2.08 3.77 -1.98
CA THR A 342 -1.17 2.70 -2.40
C THR A 342 -1.97 1.53 -2.93
N LEU A 343 -1.84 1.25 -4.23
CA LEU A 343 -2.29 -0.01 -4.82
C LEU A 343 -1.20 -1.06 -4.61
N LEU A 344 -1.62 -2.24 -4.17
CA LEU A 344 -0.76 -3.39 -3.91
C LEU A 344 -1.11 -4.47 -4.93
N TYR A 345 -0.15 -4.92 -5.70
CA TYR A 345 -0.30 -5.98 -6.70
C TYR A 345 0.55 -7.18 -6.32
N ARG A 346 -0.01 -8.38 -6.48
CA ARG A 346 0.69 -9.65 -6.36
C ARG A 346 0.37 -10.49 -7.60
N PRO A 347 1.27 -10.51 -8.59
CA PRO A 347 1.12 -11.35 -9.76
C PRO A 347 0.94 -12.82 -9.36
N ILE A 348 0.10 -13.54 -10.10
CA ILE A 348 -0.07 -14.98 -9.96
C ILE A 348 0.71 -15.64 -11.10
N ASP A 349 1.45 -16.69 -10.75
CA ASP A 349 2.19 -17.51 -11.72
C ASP A 349 1.23 -18.00 -12.82
N PRO A 350 1.53 -17.76 -14.11
CA PRO A 350 0.71 -18.22 -15.23
C PRO A 350 0.37 -19.72 -15.16
N ALA A 351 1.28 -20.57 -14.65
CA ALA A 351 1.05 -22.01 -14.51
C ALA A 351 -0.06 -22.36 -13.51
N ARG A 352 -0.37 -21.45 -12.58
CA ARG A 352 -1.46 -21.61 -11.59
C ARG A 352 -2.70 -20.79 -11.92
N ALA A 353 -2.58 -19.78 -12.76
CA ALA A 353 -3.66 -18.85 -13.09
C ALA A 353 -4.88 -19.57 -13.68
N ALA A 354 -4.68 -20.40 -14.72
CA ALA A 354 -5.75 -21.14 -15.39
C ALA A 354 -6.58 -21.99 -14.42
N ALA A 355 -5.92 -22.80 -13.58
CA ALA A 355 -6.61 -23.66 -12.61
C ALA A 355 -7.42 -22.85 -11.56
N LEU A 356 -6.91 -21.69 -11.15
CA LEU A 356 -7.61 -20.82 -10.21
C LEU A 356 -8.85 -20.16 -10.85
N VAL A 357 -8.71 -19.70 -12.08
CA VAL A 357 -9.81 -19.10 -12.86
C VAL A 357 -10.91 -20.13 -13.14
N GLU A 358 -10.55 -21.35 -13.53
CA GLU A 358 -11.51 -22.44 -13.71
C GLU A 358 -12.23 -22.79 -12.41
N ALA A 359 -11.50 -22.89 -11.29
CA ALA A 359 -12.09 -23.16 -9.98
C ALA A 359 -13.09 -22.05 -9.56
N ASP A 360 -12.72 -20.78 -9.74
CA ASP A 360 -13.59 -19.63 -9.43
C ASP A 360 -14.82 -19.60 -10.33
N LEU A 361 -14.67 -19.89 -11.63
CA LEU A 361 -15.78 -19.99 -12.56
C LEU A 361 -16.76 -21.10 -12.18
N ASN A 362 -16.24 -22.29 -11.88
CA ASN A 362 -17.04 -23.44 -11.44
C ASN A 362 -17.77 -23.14 -10.12
N ALA A 363 -17.10 -22.52 -9.16
CA ALA A 363 -17.70 -22.11 -7.89
C ALA A 363 -18.80 -21.04 -8.10
N ALA A 364 -18.58 -20.05 -8.96
CA ALA A 364 -19.56 -19.02 -9.27
C ALA A 364 -20.80 -19.58 -9.99
N GLN A 365 -20.60 -20.52 -10.93
CA GLN A 365 -21.70 -21.22 -11.61
C GLN A 365 -22.49 -22.09 -10.65
N PHE A 366 -21.81 -22.89 -9.81
CA PHE A 366 -22.45 -23.71 -8.78
C PHE A 366 -23.29 -22.87 -7.82
N ASN A 367 -22.75 -21.76 -7.31
CA ASN A 367 -23.48 -20.88 -6.40
C ASN A 367 -24.71 -20.25 -7.05
N SER A 368 -24.64 -19.94 -8.35
CA SER A 368 -25.79 -19.41 -9.09
C SER A 368 -26.84 -20.48 -9.40
N SER A 369 -26.43 -21.73 -9.69
CA SER A 369 -27.34 -22.83 -10.05
C SER A 369 -27.95 -23.53 -8.82
N ALA A 370 -27.26 -23.53 -7.68
CA ALA A 370 -27.74 -24.10 -6.43
C ALA A 370 -28.89 -23.29 -5.79
N SER A 371 -29.12 -22.05 -6.23
CA SER A 371 -30.22 -21.21 -5.75
C SER A 371 -31.40 -21.22 -6.72
N THR A 372 -32.59 -21.57 -6.23
CA THR A 372 -33.84 -21.51 -7.01
C THR A 372 -34.24 -20.08 -7.39
N LYS A 373 -33.71 -19.06 -6.70
CA LYS A 373 -33.90 -17.63 -7.01
C LYS A 373 -32.56 -16.90 -7.01
N PRO A 374 -31.80 -16.97 -8.12
CA PRO A 374 -30.52 -16.30 -8.23
C PRO A 374 -30.70 -14.79 -8.02
N THR A 375 -29.84 -14.21 -7.18
CA THR A 375 -29.86 -12.76 -6.97
C THR A 375 -29.15 -12.06 -8.12
N ALA A 376 -29.45 -10.78 -8.36
CA ALA A 376 -28.68 -9.97 -9.31
C ALA A 376 -27.17 -9.93 -9.00
N ARG A 377 -26.79 -10.19 -7.74
CA ARG A 377 -25.38 -10.32 -7.33
C ARG A 377 -24.76 -11.63 -7.80
N SER A 378 -25.46 -12.76 -7.69
CA SER A 378 -24.93 -14.05 -8.12
C SER A 378 -24.79 -14.11 -9.64
N THR A 379 -25.75 -13.54 -10.37
CA THR A 379 -25.67 -13.47 -11.84
C THR A 379 -24.51 -12.57 -12.31
N LEU A 380 -24.31 -11.41 -11.65
CA LEU A 380 -23.17 -10.54 -11.95
C LEU A 380 -21.84 -11.22 -11.63
N SER A 381 -21.72 -11.94 -10.50
CA SER A 381 -20.48 -12.66 -10.17
C SER A 381 -20.14 -13.74 -11.18
N THR A 382 -21.14 -14.50 -11.67
CA THR A 382 -20.91 -15.50 -12.72
C THR A 382 -20.44 -14.82 -14.02
N ARG A 383 -21.05 -13.70 -14.40
CA ARG A 383 -20.63 -12.93 -15.59
C ARG A 383 -19.21 -12.38 -15.45
N SER A 384 -18.86 -11.85 -14.28
CA SER A 384 -17.49 -11.39 -14.01
C SER A 384 -16.48 -12.53 -14.08
N ALA A 385 -16.78 -13.69 -13.48
CA ALA A 385 -15.92 -14.87 -13.56
C ALA A 385 -15.75 -15.38 -15.00
N GLN A 386 -16.82 -15.35 -15.82
CA GLN A 386 -16.75 -15.67 -17.24
C GLN A 386 -15.88 -14.69 -18.02
N ALA A 387 -15.98 -13.38 -17.73
CA ALA A 387 -15.15 -12.37 -18.36
C ALA A 387 -13.67 -12.57 -18.01
N THR A 388 -13.35 -12.79 -16.73
CA THR A 388 -11.98 -13.11 -16.29
C THR A 388 -11.44 -14.37 -16.96
N ALA A 389 -12.26 -15.41 -17.10
CA ALA A 389 -11.87 -16.63 -17.82
C ALA A 389 -11.62 -16.40 -19.31
N ALA A 390 -12.43 -15.57 -19.96
CA ALA A 390 -12.21 -15.21 -21.37
C ALA A 390 -10.94 -14.36 -21.56
N GLU A 391 -10.67 -13.42 -20.64
CA GLU A 391 -9.47 -12.59 -20.66
C GLU A 391 -8.20 -13.41 -20.42
N GLU A 392 -8.20 -14.32 -19.44
CA GLU A 392 -7.07 -15.22 -19.17
C GLU A 392 -6.83 -16.17 -20.35
N ALA A 393 -7.89 -16.76 -20.93
CA ALA A 393 -7.79 -17.57 -22.14
C ALA A 393 -7.26 -16.78 -23.36
N SER A 394 -7.38 -15.45 -23.34
CA SER A 394 -6.84 -14.54 -24.35
C SER A 394 -5.40 -14.10 -24.03
N GLY A 395 -4.79 -14.60 -22.96
CA GLY A 395 -3.41 -14.32 -22.55
C GLY A 395 -3.24 -13.21 -21.50
N ALA A 396 -4.32 -12.75 -20.85
CA ALA A 396 -4.21 -11.76 -19.79
C ALA A 396 -3.59 -12.35 -18.52
N GLY A 397 -2.67 -11.61 -17.90
CA GLY A 397 -2.09 -11.99 -16.61
C GLY A 397 -3.09 -11.84 -15.46
N LEU A 398 -3.09 -12.80 -14.53
CA LEU A 398 -3.91 -12.75 -13.33
C LEU A 398 -3.10 -12.22 -12.14
N MET A 399 -3.69 -11.34 -11.33
CA MET A 399 -3.05 -10.82 -10.12
C MET A 399 -4.05 -10.54 -9.02
N ASN A 400 -3.59 -10.72 -7.79
CA ASN A 400 -4.30 -10.21 -6.62
C ASN A 400 -3.98 -8.73 -6.45
N PHE A 401 -4.99 -7.90 -6.22
CA PHE A 401 -4.77 -6.51 -5.88
C PHE A 401 -5.45 -6.08 -4.57
N GLY A 402 -4.85 -5.10 -3.92
CA GLY A 402 -5.32 -4.46 -2.71
C GLY A 402 -5.13 -2.95 -2.81
N LEU A 403 -5.79 -2.20 -1.92
CA LEU A 403 -5.60 -0.75 -1.84
C LEU A 403 -5.55 -0.32 -0.38
N ILE A 404 -4.56 0.50 -0.04
CA ILE A 404 -4.42 1.16 1.26
C ILE A 404 -4.50 2.67 1.04
N VAL A 405 -5.30 3.35 1.85
CA VAL A 405 -5.30 4.82 1.92
C VAL A 405 -4.78 5.22 3.27
N THR A 406 -3.83 6.14 3.32
CA THR A 406 -3.32 6.73 4.56
C THR A 406 -3.52 8.24 4.49
N ALA A 407 -4.22 8.80 5.46
CA ALA A 407 -4.36 10.24 5.64
C ALA A 407 -3.61 10.67 6.89
N THR A 408 -2.74 11.65 6.73
CA THR A 408 -1.91 12.24 7.77
C THR A 408 -2.38 13.66 8.03
N THR A 409 -2.55 14.00 9.31
CA THR A 409 -2.91 15.33 9.82
C THR A 409 -1.83 15.81 10.78
N MET A 410 -1.55 17.11 10.79
CA MET A 410 -0.55 17.70 11.70
C MET A 410 -1.06 17.78 13.14
N GLN A 411 -2.39 17.87 13.33
CA GLN A 411 -2.99 17.94 14.65
C GLN A 411 -4.04 16.86 14.84
N ARG A 412 -4.06 16.25 16.05
CA ARG A 412 -5.04 15.23 16.40
C ARG A 412 -6.49 15.71 16.33
N THR A 413 -6.71 17.00 16.57
CA THR A 413 -8.04 17.65 16.48
C THR A 413 -8.63 17.62 15.07
N GLN A 414 -7.79 17.52 14.03
CA GLN A 414 -8.19 17.45 12.62
C GLN A 414 -8.52 16.03 12.16
N GLU A 415 -8.18 15.01 12.95
CA GLU A 415 -8.40 13.60 12.60
C GLU A 415 -9.86 13.27 12.22
N PRO A 416 -10.91 13.78 12.92
CA PRO A 416 -12.29 13.52 12.56
C PRO A 416 -12.68 14.06 11.17
N GLU A 417 -12.19 15.25 10.81
CA GLU A 417 -12.45 15.89 9.52
C GLU A 417 -11.75 15.12 8.39
N ALA A 418 -10.49 14.74 8.59
CA ALA A 418 -9.75 13.90 7.66
C ALA A 418 -10.43 12.54 7.43
N ARG A 419 -10.97 11.92 8.49
CA ARG A 419 -11.74 10.67 8.37
C ARG A 419 -13.00 10.85 7.54
N ALA A 420 -13.78 11.90 7.82
CA ALA A 420 -14.99 12.21 7.06
C ALA A 420 -14.69 12.48 5.58
N ALA A 421 -13.58 13.18 5.29
CA ALA A 421 -13.08 13.40 3.94
C ALA A 421 -12.75 12.07 3.23
N ILE A 422 -11.99 11.17 3.87
CA ILE A 422 -11.68 9.85 3.29
C ILE A 422 -12.94 9.01 3.06
N ASP A 423 -13.89 9.01 4.00
CA ASP A 423 -15.16 8.28 3.83
C ASP A 423 -15.95 8.79 2.62
N SER A 424 -16.01 10.11 2.42
CA SER A 424 -16.64 10.74 1.26
C SER A 424 -15.92 10.40 -0.05
N LEU A 425 -14.59 10.55 -0.08
CA LEU A 425 -13.76 10.30 -1.28
C LEU A 425 -13.78 8.83 -1.70
N THR A 426 -13.70 7.91 -0.74
CA THR A 426 -13.74 6.46 -1.03
C THR A 426 -15.14 6.02 -1.46
N SER A 427 -16.20 6.61 -0.91
CA SER A 427 -17.56 6.42 -1.40
C SER A 427 -17.73 6.90 -2.84
N ALA A 428 -17.18 8.07 -3.21
CA ALA A 428 -17.20 8.58 -4.57
C ALA A 428 -16.46 7.65 -5.56
N ALA A 429 -15.34 7.07 -5.13
CA ALA A 429 -14.60 6.05 -5.87
C ALA A 429 -15.27 4.66 -5.85
N ARG A 430 -16.44 4.52 -5.21
CA ARG A 430 -17.19 3.27 -5.03
C ARG A 430 -16.40 2.17 -4.32
N LEU A 431 -15.36 2.55 -3.57
CA LEU A 431 -14.52 1.63 -2.79
C LEU A 431 -15.17 1.34 -1.45
N ARG A 432 -15.09 0.09 -1.00
CA ARG A 432 -15.41 -0.24 0.40
C ARG A 432 -14.14 -0.33 1.21
N MET A 433 -13.87 0.72 1.98
CA MET A 433 -12.70 0.81 2.83
C MET A 433 -13.08 0.58 4.29
N ARG A 434 -12.12 0.10 5.09
CA ARG A 434 -12.26 -0.01 6.54
C ARG A 434 -10.98 0.48 7.20
N PRO A 435 -11.05 1.24 8.32
CA PRO A 435 -9.86 1.55 9.10
C PRO A 435 -9.10 0.28 9.50
N ALA A 436 -7.77 0.33 9.44
CA ALA A 436 -6.86 -0.75 9.82
C ALA A 436 -6.78 -0.92 11.34
N PHE A 437 -7.92 -1.20 11.98
CA PHE A 437 -8.05 -1.26 13.43
C PHE A 437 -7.05 -2.24 14.06
N GLY A 438 -6.26 -1.75 15.02
CA GLY A 438 -5.25 -2.52 15.73
C GLY A 438 -4.01 -2.88 14.92
N SER A 439 -3.86 -2.32 13.71
CA SER A 439 -2.71 -2.56 12.82
C SER A 439 -2.35 -1.30 12.01
N GLN A 440 -2.56 -0.12 12.60
CA GLN A 440 -2.35 1.17 11.96
C GLN A 440 -0.87 1.40 11.58
N ASP A 441 0.05 0.95 12.43
CA ASP A 441 1.50 0.96 12.20
C ASP A 441 1.89 0.12 10.97
N SER A 442 1.35 -1.09 10.87
CA SER A 442 1.62 -2.03 9.78
C SER A 442 1.00 -1.54 8.46
N ALA A 443 -0.22 -0.99 8.52
CA ALA A 443 -0.87 -0.41 7.35
C ALA A 443 -0.18 0.87 6.88
N PHE A 444 0.28 1.73 7.80
CA PHE A 444 1.06 2.91 7.48
C PHE A 444 2.36 2.55 6.75
N ALA A 445 3.09 1.54 7.25
CA ALA A 445 4.33 1.07 6.65
C ALA A 445 4.11 0.41 5.28
N ALA A 446 3.02 -0.36 5.12
CA ALA A 446 2.68 -0.97 3.83
C ALA A 446 2.19 0.03 2.77
N ALA A 447 1.74 1.22 3.19
CA ALA A 447 1.42 2.33 2.30
C ALA A 447 2.65 3.19 1.95
N LEU A 448 3.85 2.84 2.42
CA LEU A 448 5.10 3.47 1.97
C LEU A 448 5.64 2.71 0.76
N PRO A 449 6.46 3.34 -0.09
CA PRO A 449 7.14 2.67 -1.19
C PRO A 449 8.31 1.79 -0.69
N LEU A 450 8.01 0.83 0.20
CA LEU A 450 8.95 -0.14 0.77
C LEU A 450 8.79 -1.54 0.16
N GLY A 451 7.71 -1.78 -0.58
CA GLY A 451 7.41 -3.09 -1.18
C GLY A 451 7.13 -4.18 -0.14
N LEU A 452 6.51 -3.83 0.99
CA LEU A 452 6.21 -4.79 2.05
C LEU A 452 5.04 -5.70 1.67
N ILE A 453 5.30 -7.01 1.61
CA ILE A 453 4.27 -8.02 1.31
C ILE A 453 3.62 -8.50 2.62
N LEU A 454 2.60 -7.77 3.08
CA LEU A 454 1.95 -7.99 4.39
C LEU A 454 1.68 -9.47 4.75
N PRO A 455 1.13 -10.33 3.84
CA PRO A 455 0.89 -11.73 4.18
C PRO A 455 2.16 -12.51 4.56
N ARG A 456 3.32 -12.18 3.98
CA ARG A 456 4.60 -12.85 4.25
C ARG A 456 5.18 -12.54 5.63
N HIS A 457 4.68 -11.49 6.30
CA HIS A 457 5.09 -11.12 7.65
C HIS A 457 4.22 -11.75 8.75
N LEU A 458 3.17 -12.50 8.38
CA LEU A 458 2.26 -13.11 9.33
C LEU A 458 2.82 -14.46 9.80
N ARG A 459 2.61 -14.78 11.07
CA ARG A 459 3.07 -16.06 11.67
C ARG A 459 2.28 -17.28 11.17
N ILE A 460 1.11 -17.07 10.57
CA ILE A 460 0.27 -18.13 10.02
C ILE A 460 0.61 -18.27 8.53
N PRO A 461 1.01 -19.48 8.06
CA PRO A 461 1.32 -19.73 6.65
C PRO A 461 0.13 -19.36 5.74
N ASN A 462 0.43 -18.86 4.53
CA ASN A 462 -0.59 -18.39 3.59
C ASN A 462 -1.48 -19.55 3.10
N GLU A 463 -0.92 -20.74 2.98
CA GLU A 463 -1.60 -21.95 2.50
C GLU A 463 -2.74 -22.35 3.44
N VAL A 464 -2.54 -22.17 4.76
CA VAL A 464 -3.57 -22.42 5.77
C VAL A 464 -4.67 -21.36 5.70
N ARG A 465 -4.38 -20.14 5.22
CA ARG A 465 -5.39 -19.10 5.05
C ARG A 465 -6.17 -19.24 3.77
N GLU A 466 -5.53 -19.59 2.66
CA GLU A 466 -6.23 -19.81 1.39
C GLU A 466 -7.19 -21.01 1.47
N ALA A 467 -6.89 -21.97 2.36
CA ALA A 467 -7.77 -23.11 2.66
C ALA A 467 -8.87 -22.82 3.71
N LEU A 468 -8.87 -21.65 4.37
CA LEU A 468 -9.84 -21.23 5.40
C LEU A 468 -10.81 -20.18 4.86
#